data_AF-A0A1F5UP22-F1
#
_entry.id   AF-A0A1F5UP22-F1
#
_cell.length_a   1.000
_cell.length_b   1.000
_cell.length_c   1.000
_cell.angle_alpha   90.00
_cell.angle_beta   90.00
_cell.angle_gamma   90.00
#
_symmetry.space_group_name_H-M   'P 1'
#
loop_
_entity.id
_entity.type
_entity.pdbx_description
1 polymer ?
#
loop_
_entity_poly.entity_id
_entity_poly.type
_entity_poly.pdbx_seq_one_letter_code
_entity_poly.pdbx_strand_id
1 'polypeptide(L)'
;MGDGGSAGDPANHAQNGQSLLGKMLRIDVNNANVDDGLPYGIPANNPFMDDPNVRDEIWALGLRNPWRFSFDRATGALFIADVGQNSWEEVDFQAAPSPGGENYGWRLMQGNHCFHPMANCHIGKLTLPILEYSHALGCSITGALGPAKLVILK
;
A
#
# COMPACT_ATOMS: atom_id res chain seq x y z
N MET A 1 -5.80 1.71 3.24
CA MET A 1 -6.09 1.38 4.66
C MET A 1 -4.80 0.92 5.32
N GLY A 2 -4.54 1.37 6.54
CA GLY A 2 -3.37 0.94 7.30
C GLY A 2 -3.49 -0.48 7.85
N ASP A 3 -2.41 -1.00 8.42
CA ASP A 3 -2.23 -2.36 8.92
C ASP A 3 -2.92 -2.65 10.27
N GLY A 4 -3.44 -1.63 10.95
CA GLY A 4 -4.06 -1.74 12.27
C GLY A 4 -3.17 -1.23 13.43
N GLY A 5 -1.97 -0.73 13.15
CA GLY A 5 -1.17 0.12 14.04
C GLY A 5 -0.33 -0.60 15.10
N SER A 6 -0.42 -1.93 15.20
CA SER A 6 0.45 -2.70 16.11
C SER A 6 1.85 -2.82 15.54
N ALA A 7 2.86 -2.64 16.40
CA ALA A 7 4.26 -2.60 15.97
C ALA A 7 4.67 -3.87 15.21
N GLY A 8 5.07 -3.68 13.95
CA GLY A 8 5.52 -4.75 13.09
C GLY A 8 4.45 -5.74 12.67
N ASP A 9 3.17 -5.34 12.64
CA ASP A 9 2.03 -6.11 12.13
C ASP A 9 2.04 -7.60 12.57
N PRO A 10 1.85 -7.87 13.88
CA PRO A 10 1.98 -9.21 14.45
C PRO A 10 0.93 -10.19 13.91
N ALA A 11 -0.23 -9.69 13.46
CA ALA A 11 -1.27 -10.49 12.84
C ALA A 11 -1.08 -10.66 11.32
N ASN A 12 0.01 -10.10 10.77
CA ASN A 12 0.39 -10.17 9.37
C ASN A 12 -0.72 -9.68 8.43
N HIS A 13 -1.49 -8.68 8.88
CA HIS A 13 -2.61 -8.12 8.15
C HIS A 13 -2.21 -7.60 6.78
N ALA A 14 -1.08 -6.91 6.66
CA ALA A 14 -0.63 -6.31 5.41
C ALA A 14 -0.35 -7.35 4.31
N GLN A 15 0.11 -8.54 4.70
CA GLN A 15 0.35 -9.68 3.79
C GLN A 15 -0.81 -10.68 3.73
N ASN A 16 -1.77 -10.62 4.66
CA ASN A 16 -2.95 -11.47 4.65
C ASN A 16 -3.97 -10.95 3.64
N GLY A 17 -4.18 -11.70 2.54
CA GLY A 17 -5.16 -11.38 1.49
C GLY A 17 -6.62 -11.42 1.97
N GLN A 18 -6.91 -12.09 3.08
CA GLN A 18 -8.26 -12.14 3.67
C GLN A 18 -8.57 -10.93 4.56
N SER A 19 -7.58 -10.08 4.82
CA SER A 19 -7.74 -8.82 5.55
C SER A 19 -7.71 -7.63 4.59
N LEU A 20 -8.61 -6.68 4.81
CA LEU A 20 -8.60 -5.41 4.10
C LEU A 20 -7.60 -4.40 4.70
N LEU A 21 -6.94 -4.73 5.83
CA LEU A 21 -5.93 -3.90 6.46
C LEU A 21 -4.56 -4.01 5.74
N GLY A 22 -3.84 -2.89 5.69
CA GLY A 22 -2.56 -2.77 4.98
C GLY A 22 -2.69 -2.89 3.46
N LYS A 23 -3.76 -2.32 2.89
CA LYS A 23 -4.16 -2.44 1.48
C LYS A 23 -4.49 -1.10 0.84
N MET A 24 -4.35 -0.99 -0.47
CA MET A 24 -5.18 -0.09 -1.29
C MET A 24 -6.40 -0.85 -1.76
N LEU A 25 -7.58 -0.24 -1.65
CA LEU A 25 -8.83 -0.84 -2.12
C LEU A 25 -9.35 -0.12 -3.37
N ARG A 26 -10.00 -0.86 -4.25
CA ARG A 26 -10.69 -0.33 -5.43
C ARG A 26 -12.08 -0.95 -5.54
N ILE A 27 -13.09 -0.11 -5.43
CA ILE A 27 -14.51 -0.49 -5.44
C ILE A 27 -15.27 0.30 -6.51
N ASP A 28 -16.41 -0.23 -6.93
CA ASP A 28 -17.38 0.46 -7.77
C ASP A 28 -18.52 1.02 -6.91
N VAL A 29 -18.54 2.33 -6.74
CA VAL A 29 -19.53 3.02 -5.91
C VAL A 29 -20.90 3.19 -6.59
N ASN A 30 -20.99 2.93 -7.90
CA ASN A 30 -22.22 3.15 -8.66
C ASN A 30 -23.08 1.89 -8.78
N ASN A 31 -22.51 0.71 -8.57
CA ASN A 31 -23.15 -0.57 -8.83
C ASN A 31 -23.10 -1.46 -7.59
N ALA A 32 -23.99 -1.23 -6.62
CA ALA A 32 -24.06 -2.05 -5.41
C ALA A 32 -24.31 -3.54 -5.74
N ASN A 33 -23.50 -4.42 -5.17
CA ASN A 33 -23.71 -5.86 -5.25
C ASN A 33 -24.63 -6.32 -4.11
N VAL A 34 -25.94 -6.17 -4.35
CA VAL A 34 -26.98 -6.48 -3.36
C VAL A 34 -27.10 -7.97 -3.07
N ASP A 35 -26.73 -8.84 -4.02
CA ASP A 35 -26.79 -10.30 -3.85
C ASP A 35 -25.78 -10.77 -2.79
N ASP A 36 -24.62 -10.11 -2.73
CA ASP A 36 -23.58 -10.34 -1.71
C ASP A 36 -23.73 -9.42 -0.48
N GLY A 37 -24.81 -8.63 -0.40
CA GLY A 37 -25.08 -7.71 0.71
C GLY A 37 -24.11 -6.53 0.79
N LEU A 38 -23.38 -6.22 -0.28
CA LEU A 38 -22.42 -5.13 -0.34
C LEU A 38 -23.07 -3.85 -0.89
N PRO A 39 -22.86 -2.69 -0.25
CA PRO A 39 -23.39 -1.41 -0.75
C PRO A 39 -22.58 -0.86 -1.94
N TYR A 40 -21.64 -1.62 -2.48
CA TYR A 40 -20.76 -1.31 -3.60
C TYR A 40 -20.54 -2.55 -4.45
N GLY A 41 -20.05 -2.36 -5.67
CA GLY A 41 -19.63 -3.43 -6.56
C GLY A 41 -18.13 -3.58 -6.58
N ILE A 42 -17.65 -4.64 -7.22
CA ILE A 42 -16.23 -4.85 -7.48
C ILE A 42 -15.96 -4.67 -8.97
N PRO A 43 -15.01 -3.81 -9.38
CA PRO A 43 -14.60 -3.73 -10.77
C PRO A 43 -14.05 -5.07 -11.25
N ALA A 44 -14.62 -5.62 -12.33
CA ALA A 44 -14.22 -6.91 -12.88
C ALA A 44 -12.75 -7.00 -13.34
N ASN A 45 -12.04 -5.86 -13.42
CA ASN A 45 -10.62 -5.79 -13.72
C ASN A 45 -9.75 -5.52 -12.49
N ASN A 46 -10.25 -5.76 -11.27
CA ASN A 46 -9.39 -5.81 -10.09
C ASN A 46 -8.40 -6.99 -10.20
N PRO A 47 -7.20 -6.85 -9.62
CA PRO A 47 -6.10 -7.79 -9.84
C PRO A 47 -6.29 -9.16 -9.19
N PHE A 48 -7.20 -9.26 -8.22
CA PHE A 48 -7.43 -10.47 -7.43
C PHE A 48 -8.85 -11.03 -7.58
N MET A 49 -9.58 -10.61 -8.61
CA MET A 49 -10.93 -11.13 -8.88
C MET A 49 -10.94 -12.66 -8.87
N ASP A 50 -11.85 -13.23 -8.08
CA ASP A 50 -12.08 -14.67 -7.93
C ASP A 50 -10.89 -15.46 -7.33
N ASP A 51 -9.90 -14.79 -6.73
CA ASP A 51 -8.86 -15.47 -5.96
C ASP A 51 -9.41 -15.86 -4.58
N PRO A 52 -9.56 -17.16 -4.24
CA PRO A 52 -10.11 -17.57 -2.95
C PRO A 52 -9.25 -17.15 -1.75
N ASN A 53 -8.00 -16.73 -1.97
CA ASN A 53 -7.07 -16.33 -0.91
C ASN A 53 -6.98 -14.81 -0.73
N VAL A 54 -7.55 -14.01 -1.63
CA VAL A 54 -7.44 -12.55 -1.60
C VAL A 54 -8.82 -11.92 -1.81
N ARG A 55 -9.17 -10.96 -0.97
CA ARG A 55 -10.42 -10.20 -1.10
C ARG A 55 -10.47 -9.41 -2.41
N ASP A 56 -11.58 -9.51 -3.14
CA ASP A 56 -11.72 -8.90 -4.48
C ASP A 56 -11.63 -7.35 -4.44
N GLU A 57 -11.88 -6.72 -3.29
CA GLU A 57 -11.73 -5.28 -3.10
C GLU A 57 -10.27 -4.81 -3.21
N ILE A 58 -9.29 -5.71 -3.05
CA ILE A 58 -7.88 -5.36 -2.94
C ILE A 58 -7.35 -4.95 -4.31
N TRP A 59 -6.76 -3.76 -4.37
CA TRP A 59 -6.01 -3.26 -5.52
C TRP A 59 -4.50 -3.46 -5.38
N ALA A 60 -3.98 -3.23 -4.18
CA ALA A 60 -2.59 -3.46 -3.83
C ALA A 60 -2.47 -3.79 -2.33
N LEU A 61 -1.38 -4.42 -1.92
CA LEU A 61 -1.17 -4.90 -0.56
C LEU A 61 0.23 -4.57 -0.03
N GLY A 62 0.50 -4.94 1.22
CA GLY A 62 1.81 -4.77 1.83
C GLY A 62 2.11 -3.32 2.22
N LEU A 63 1.10 -2.58 2.66
CA LEU A 63 1.26 -1.21 3.16
C LEU A 63 1.14 -1.17 4.69
N ARG A 64 1.84 -0.24 5.34
CA ARG A 64 1.75 -0.03 6.78
C ARG A 64 0.69 1.01 7.13
N ASN A 65 0.94 2.25 6.76
CA ASN A 65 0.12 3.41 7.04
C ASN A 65 0.17 4.37 5.84
N PRO A 66 -0.54 4.04 4.74
CA PRO A 66 -0.62 4.85 3.53
C PRO A 66 -1.48 6.10 3.79
N TRP A 67 -0.95 7.01 4.62
CA TRP A 67 -1.65 8.14 5.23
C TRP A 67 -2.22 9.09 4.16
N ARG A 68 -1.50 9.21 3.04
CA ARG A 68 -1.92 10.01 1.90
C ARG A 68 -1.45 9.39 0.61
N PHE A 69 -2.26 9.51 -0.42
CA PHE A 69 -1.89 9.16 -1.79
C PHE A 69 -2.43 10.20 -2.76
N SER A 70 -1.90 10.21 -3.98
CA SER A 70 -2.42 11.06 -5.05
C SER A 70 -2.18 10.43 -6.41
N PHE A 71 -3.01 10.85 -7.37
CA PHE A 71 -2.78 10.55 -8.78
C PHE A 71 -2.09 11.74 -9.43
N ASP A 72 -1.00 11.48 -10.14
CA ASP A 72 -0.42 12.45 -11.04
C ASP A 72 -1.40 12.76 -12.17
N ARG A 73 -1.72 14.04 -12.36
CA ARG A 73 -2.77 14.48 -13.28
C ARG A 73 -2.37 14.33 -14.75
N ALA A 74 -1.08 14.30 -15.06
CA ALA A 74 -0.58 14.20 -16.42
C ALA A 74 -0.52 12.74 -16.89
N THR A 75 -0.09 11.83 -16.01
CA THR A 75 0.16 10.42 -16.35
C THR A 75 -0.91 9.47 -15.81
N GLY A 76 -1.63 9.86 -14.77
CA GLY A 76 -2.54 8.99 -14.01
C GLY A 76 -1.83 8.08 -13.01
N ALA A 77 -0.51 8.21 -12.84
CA ALA A 77 0.24 7.35 -11.93
C ALA A 77 -0.12 7.63 -10.46
N LEU A 78 -0.16 6.59 -9.65
CA LEU A 78 -0.47 6.66 -8.23
C LEU A 78 0.84 6.76 -7.42
N PHE A 79 0.88 7.74 -6.53
CA PHE A 79 1.93 7.91 -5.52
C PHE A 79 1.32 7.71 -4.14
N ILE A 80 1.96 6.91 -3.30
CA ILE A 80 1.47 6.57 -1.97
C ILE A 80 2.55 6.98 -0.98
N ALA A 81 2.22 7.88 -0.04
CA ALA A 81 3.08 8.17 1.09
C ALA A 81 2.74 7.18 2.22
N ASP A 82 3.64 6.23 2.45
CA ASP A 82 3.49 5.21 3.48
C ASP A 82 4.42 5.52 4.67
N VAL A 83 3.81 5.75 5.83
CA VAL A 83 4.54 6.06 7.06
C VAL A 83 5.07 4.77 7.65
N GLY A 84 6.39 4.69 7.84
CA GLY A 84 7.01 3.51 8.43
C GLY A 84 6.89 3.45 9.95
N GLN A 85 7.35 2.35 10.53
CA GLN A 85 7.23 2.07 11.97
C GLN A 85 8.18 2.87 12.87
N ASN A 86 9.45 3.05 12.48
CA ASN A 86 10.55 3.34 13.40
C ASN A 86 11.77 4.05 12.77
N SER A 87 12.09 3.74 11.51
CA SER A 87 13.42 4.10 10.95
C SER A 87 13.34 4.78 9.60
N TRP A 88 12.40 4.38 8.75
CA TRP A 88 12.29 4.86 7.37
C TRP A 88 10.86 5.23 7.04
N GLU A 89 10.73 6.31 6.28
CA GLU A 89 9.51 6.78 5.63
C GLU A 89 9.65 6.56 4.12
N GLU A 90 8.56 6.25 3.43
CA GLU A 90 8.64 5.86 2.02
C GLU A 90 7.54 6.44 1.12
N VAL A 91 7.86 6.52 -0.17
CA VAL A 91 6.91 6.79 -1.25
C VAL A 91 6.91 5.62 -2.21
N ASP A 92 5.77 4.95 -2.29
CA ASP A 92 5.50 3.95 -3.31
C ASP A 92 4.92 4.58 -4.57
N PHE A 93 5.14 3.89 -5.68
CA PHE A 93 4.70 4.31 -6.99
C PHE A 93 4.05 3.17 -7.76
N GLN A 94 2.92 3.47 -8.36
CA GLN A 94 2.24 2.58 -9.29
C GLN A 94 1.95 3.33 -10.58
N ALA A 95 2.53 2.83 -11.67
CA ALA A 95 2.33 3.41 -12.99
C ALA A 95 0.84 3.30 -13.39
N ALA A 96 0.30 4.31 -14.06
CA ALA A 96 -1.08 4.31 -14.54
C ALA A 96 -1.50 3.06 -15.34
N PRO A 97 -0.66 2.47 -16.22
CA PRO A 97 -1.01 1.26 -16.95
C PRO A 97 -0.87 -0.02 -16.11
N SER A 98 -0.50 0.06 -14.82
CA SER A 98 -0.43 -1.10 -13.96
C SER A 98 -1.80 -1.80 -13.88
N PRO A 99 -1.83 -3.14 -13.96
CA PRO A 99 -3.06 -3.91 -13.73
C PRO A 99 -3.44 -4.02 -12.24
N GLY A 100 -2.64 -3.47 -11.33
CA GLY A 100 -2.77 -3.69 -9.90
C GLY A 100 -2.01 -4.93 -9.42
N GLY A 101 -2.13 -5.20 -8.12
CA GLY A 101 -1.58 -6.39 -7.47
C GLY A 101 -0.20 -6.19 -6.85
N GLU A 102 0.34 -4.97 -6.89
CA GLU A 102 1.61 -4.63 -6.23
C GLU A 102 1.56 -4.98 -4.73
N ASN A 103 2.64 -5.60 -4.27
CA ASN A 103 2.89 -5.85 -2.85
C ASN A 103 4.05 -4.96 -2.39
N TYR A 104 3.76 -3.90 -1.65
CA TYR A 104 4.74 -2.91 -1.19
C TYR A 104 5.60 -3.38 0.00
N GLY A 105 5.40 -4.63 0.43
CA GLY A 105 6.39 -5.36 1.22
C GLY A 105 6.30 -5.19 2.73
N TRP A 106 5.52 -4.26 3.28
CA TRP A 106 5.24 -4.25 4.71
C TRP A 106 4.52 -5.56 5.10
N ARG A 107 4.96 -6.32 6.11
CA ARG A 107 5.96 -6.05 7.17
C ARG A 107 7.38 -6.57 6.94
N LEU A 108 7.64 -7.19 5.80
CA LEU A 108 8.96 -7.75 5.48
C LEU A 108 9.99 -6.63 5.28
N MET A 109 9.56 -5.55 4.62
CA MET A 109 10.36 -4.38 4.29
C MET A 109 9.87 -3.15 5.06
N GLN A 110 10.77 -2.22 5.31
CA GLN A 110 10.48 -0.83 5.69
C GLN A 110 11.44 0.06 4.91
N GLY A 111 10.94 0.85 3.98
CA GLY A 111 11.80 1.37 2.91
C GLY A 111 12.36 0.21 2.09
N ASN A 112 13.62 0.35 1.68
CA ASN A 112 14.40 -0.70 1.01
C ASN A 112 15.15 -1.61 1.99
N HIS A 113 14.74 -1.61 3.27
CA HIS A 113 15.44 -2.32 4.32
C HIS A 113 14.61 -3.47 4.90
N CYS A 114 15.27 -4.60 5.17
CA CYS A 114 14.65 -5.69 5.90
C CYS A 114 14.19 -5.22 7.28
N PHE A 115 12.91 -5.44 7.58
CA PHE A 115 12.32 -5.10 8.86
C PHE A 115 11.99 -6.35 9.67
N HIS A 116 11.21 -7.27 9.09
CA HIS A 116 10.85 -8.52 9.76
C HIS A 116 10.84 -9.73 8.81
N PRO A 117 11.91 -10.56 8.80
CA PRO A 117 13.08 -10.52 9.68
C PRO A 117 14.02 -9.34 9.36
N MET A 118 14.85 -8.93 10.33
CA MET A 118 15.77 -7.78 10.19
C MET A 118 16.94 -8.02 9.20
N ALA A 119 17.12 -9.25 8.73
CA ALA A 119 18.13 -9.61 7.76
C ALA A 119 17.64 -10.78 6.91
N ASN A 120 18.20 -10.90 5.69
CA ASN A 120 17.84 -11.95 4.73
C ASN A 120 16.34 -12.03 4.42
N CYS A 121 15.63 -10.90 4.49
CA CYS A 121 14.25 -10.83 4.05
C CYS A 121 14.18 -11.11 2.53
N HIS A 122 13.20 -11.91 2.13
CA HIS A 122 13.04 -12.26 0.72
C HIS A 122 12.28 -11.15 -0.01
N ILE A 123 12.99 -10.39 -0.84
CA ILE A 123 12.39 -9.32 -1.66
C ILE A 123 11.52 -9.83 -2.80
N GLY A 124 11.62 -11.12 -3.17
CA GLY A 124 10.68 -11.85 -4.03
C GLY A 124 10.08 -11.04 -5.18
N LYS A 125 8.75 -10.90 -5.16
CA LYS A 125 7.96 -10.08 -6.10
C LYS A 125 7.49 -8.76 -5.44
N LEU A 126 8.19 -8.28 -4.43
CA LEU A 126 7.83 -7.03 -3.76
C LEU A 126 8.09 -5.85 -4.70
N THR A 127 7.24 -4.84 -4.60
CA THR A 127 7.42 -3.55 -5.26
C THR A 127 8.04 -2.61 -4.25
N LEU A 128 9.29 -2.23 -4.47
CA LEU A 128 10.04 -1.37 -3.56
C LEU A 128 9.72 0.11 -3.79
N PRO A 129 9.82 0.95 -2.76
CA PRO A 129 9.52 2.38 -2.87
C PRO A 129 10.49 3.08 -3.83
N ILE A 130 9.99 4.12 -4.49
CA ILE A 130 10.81 4.96 -5.39
C ILE A 130 11.56 6.06 -4.63
N LEU A 131 11.20 6.30 -3.37
CA LEU A 131 11.86 7.24 -2.47
C LEU A 131 11.74 6.74 -1.04
N GLU A 132 12.82 6.88 -0.29
CA GLU A 132 12.83 6.67 1.16
C GLU A 132 13.67 7.74 1.84
N TYR A 133 13.41 7.98 3.13
CA TYR A 133 14.34 8.73 3.97
C TYR A 133 14.28 8.26 5.42
N SER A 134 15.41 8.39 6.11
CA SER A 134 15.51 7.98 7.51
C SER A 134 14.86 8.98 8.45
N HIS A 135 14.43 8.52 9.62
CA HIS A 135 13.94 9.38 10.70
C HIS A 135 14.93 10.44 11.20
N ALA A 136 16.22 10.30 10.88
CA ALA A 136 17.21 11.34 11.13
C ALA A 136 16.97 12.63 10.30
N LEU A 137 16.21 12.54 9.20
CA LEU A 137 15.87 13.67 8.33
C LEU A 137 14.47 14.24 8.58
N GLY A 138 13.55 13.42 9.10
CA GLY A 138 12.19 13.80 9.52
C GLY A 138 11.41 12.60 10.04
N CYS A 139 10.47 12.81 10.96
CA CYS A 139 9.80 11.74 11.70
C CYS A 139 8.57 11.15 10.99
N SER A 140 8.06 11.81 9.95
CA SER A 140 6.92 11.28 9.19
C SER A 140 6.80 11.87 7.78
N ILE A 141 6.33 11.04 6.85
CA ILE A 141 5.86 11.49 5.55
C ILE A 141 4.37 11.79 5.62
N THR A 142 3.95 12.98 5.15
CA THR A 142 2.53 13.39 5.22
C THR A 142 1.86 13.56 3.87
N GLY A 143 2.62 13.41 2.79
CA GLY A 143 2.06 13.42 1.45
C GLY A 143 3.06 13.23 0.34
N ALA A 144 2.60 12.57 -0.73
CA ALA A 144 3.26 12.46 -2.01
C ALA A 144 2.35 13.05 -3.10
N LEU A 145 2.89 13.98 -3.89
CA LEU A 145 2.30 14.49 -5.13
C LEU A 145 3.32 14.34 -6.25
N GLY A 146 2.83 14.03 -7.45
CA GLY A 146 3.62 14.00 -8.68
C GLY A 146 4.45 15.27 -8.91
N PRO A 147 5.35 15.23 -9.89
CA PRO A 147 6.76 15.56 -9.73
C PRO A 147 7.06 16.65 -8.66
N ALA A 148 7.37 16.15 -7.46
CA ALA A 148 8.12 16.78 -6.37
C ALA A 148 7.44 17.88 -5.54
N LYS A 149 6.27 17.58 -4.95
CA LYS A 149 5.92 18.14 -3.64
C LYS A 149 5.72 17.03 -2.61
N LEU A 150 6.82 16.70 -1.94
CA LEU A 150 6.86 15.86 -0.76
C LEU A 150 6.69 16.75 0.47
N VAL A 151 5.76 16.41 1.37
CA VAL A 151 5.61 17.11 2.65
C VAL A 151 6.15 16.23 3.75
N ILE A 152 7.34 16.58 4.24
CA ILE A 152 8.01 15.92 5.36
C ILE A 152 7.79 16.77 6.62
N LEU A 153 7.39 16.14 7.72
CA LEU A 153 7.40 16.77 9.04
C LEU A 153 8.66 16.35 9.79
N LYS A 154 9.33 17.33 10.41
CA LYS A 154 10.49 17.13 11.27
C LYS A 154 10.05 17.06 12.74
#